data_AF-A0A935VG27-F1
#
_entry.id   AF-A0A935VG27-F1
#
_cell.length_a   1.000
_cell.length_b   1.000
_cell.length_c   1.000
_cell.angle_alpha   90.00
_cell.angle_beta   90.00
_cell.angle_gamma   90.00
#
_symmetry.space_group_name_H-M   'P 1'
#
loop_
_entity.id
_entity.type
_entity.pdbx_description
1 polymer ?
#
loop_
_entity_poly.entity_id
_entity_poly.type
_entity_poly.pdbx_seq_one_letter_code
_entity_poly.pdbx_strand_id
1 'polypeptide(L)'
;MQKHLVKGVKVSIFFAVGMIILYLVYQRQNVAFQADCSVKGIPAENCSLLQKVAGDIGNANYFWVIITMVLFMMTNILRALRWKMMFIAIGYKPKFINLFVRS
;
A
#
# COMPACT_ATOMS: atom_id res chain seq x y z
N MET A 1 7.42 28.13 -18.22
CA MET A 1 6.06 27.57 -18.42
C MET A 1 6.09 26.12 -18.95
N GLN A 2 6.74 25.84 -20.09
CA GLN A 2 6.91 24.49 -20.68
C GLN A 2 7.34 23.39 -19.69
N LYS A 3 8.31 23.65 -18.81
CA LYS A 3 8.81 22.66 -17.82
C LYS A 3 7.78 22.22 -16.78
N HIS A 4 6.82 23.08 -16.43
CA HIS A 4 5.77 22.74 -15.46
C HIS A 4 4.64 21.94 -16.12
N LEU A 5 4.35 22.23 -17.39
CA LEU A 5 3.36 21.51 -18.19
C LEU A 5 3.79 20.05 -18.42
N VAL A 6 5.06 19.82 -18.77
CA VAL A 6 5.62 18.46 -18.92
C VAL A 6 5.58 17.67 -17.60
N LYS A 7 5.81 18.33 -16.45
CA LYS A 7 5.68 17.68 -15.13
C LYS A 7 4.22 17.32 -14.83
N GLY A 8 3.28 18.21 -15.11
CA GLY A 8 1.85 17.95 -14.93
C GLY A 8 1.35 16.76 -15.76
N VAL A 9 1.78 16.67 -17.03
CA VAL A 9 1.43 15.55 -17.92
C VAL A 9 1.99 14.22 -17.38
N LYS A 10 3.24 14.19 -16.93
CA LYS A 10 3.85 12.96 -16.35
C LYS A 10 3.08 12.48 -15.11
N VAL A 11 2.66 13.41 -14.26
CA VAL A 11 1.86 13.08 -13.07
C VAL A 11 0.50 12.54 -13.49
N SER A 12 -0.19 13.20 -14.42
CA SER A 12 -1.50 12.77 -14.91
C SER A 12 -1.45 11.36 -15.53
N ILE A 13 -0.41 11.05 -16.32
CA ILE A 13 -0.22 9.71 -16.89
C ILE A 13 -0.02 8.67 -15.78
N PHE A 14 0.79 8.97 -14.75
CA PHE A 14 0.98 8.05 -13.63
C PHE A 14 -0.33 7.73 -12.89
N PHE A 15 -1.18 8.74 -12.66
CA PHE A 15 -2.51 8.55 -12.08
C PHE A 15 -3.46 7.77 -12.99
N ALA A 16 -3.44 8.06 -14.30
CA ALA A 16 -4.27 7.35 -15.26
C ALA A 16 -3.94 5.85 -15.31
N VAL A 17 -2.65 5.51 -15.35
CA VAL A 17 -2.18 4.11 -15.29
C VAL A 17 -2.63 3.45 -13.98
N GLY A 18 -2.51 4.14 -12.84
CA GLY A 18 -2.99 3.64 -11.56
C GLY A 18 -4.50 3.34 -11.57
N MET A 19 -5.32 4.25 -12.08
CA MET A 19 -6.77 4.04 -12.19
C MET A 19 -7.14 2.88 -13.12
N ILE A 20 -6.43 2.73 -14.24
CA ILE A 20 -6.65 1.61 -15.17
C ILE A 20 -6.36 0.28 -14.49
N ILE A 21 -5.23 0.17 -13.78
CA ILE A 21 -4.86 -1.04 -13.06
C ILE A 21 -5.91 -1.40 -12.00
N LEU A 22 -6.37 -0.41 -11.22
CA LEU A 22 -7.40 -0.63 -10.21
C LEU A 22 -8.73 -1.09 -10.81
N TYR A 23 -9.13 -0.51 -11.95
CA TYR A 23 -10.34 -0.94 -12.66
C TYR A 23 -10.24 -2.39 -13.14
N LEU A 24 -9.11 -2.77 -13.73
CA LEU A 24 -8.88 -4.14 -14.17
C LEU A 24 -8.93 -5.12 -12.99
N VAL A 25 -8.26 -4.78 -11.88
CA VAL A 25 -8.28 -5.60 -10.66
C VAL A 25 -9.70 -5.74 -10.09
N TYR A 26 -10.47 -4.66 -10.03
CA TYR A 26 -11.85 -4.68 -9.58
C TYR A 26 -12.73 -5.58 -10.45
N GLN A 27 -12.62 -5.47 -11.77
CA GLN A 27 -13.38 -6.30 -12.71
C GLN A 27 -13.09 -7.79 -12.49
N ARG A 28 -11.81 -8.16 -12.32
CA ARG A 28 -11.40 -9.55 -12.09
C ARG A 28 -11.95 -10.09 -10.77
N GLN A 29 -11.89 -9.29 -9.70
CA GLN A 29 -12.41 -9.71 -8.40
C GLN A 29 -13.94 -9.80 -8.37
N ASN A 30 -14.65 -8.89 -9.06
CA ASN A 30 -16.12 -8.87 -9.08
C ASN A 30 -16.71 -10.12 -9.74
N VAL A 31 -16.14 -10.58 -10.85
CA VAL A 31 -16.59 -11.81 -11.53
C VAL A 31 -16.36 -13.05 -10.66
N ALA A 32 -15.18 -13.15 -10.01
CA ALA A 32 -14.87 -14.27 -9.12
C ALA A 32 -15.78 -14.27 -7.87
N PHE A 33 -16.07 -13.09 -7.33
CA PHE A 33 -16.93 -12.95 -6.15
C PHE A 33 -18.39 -13.32 -6.44
N GLN A 34 -18.92 -12.94 -7.62
CA GLN A 34 -20.27 -13.33 -8.01
C GLN A 34 -20.44 -14.85 -8.14
N ALA A 35 -19.42 -15.55 -8.66
CA ALA A 35 -19.43 -17.02 -8.69
C ALA A 35 -19.42 -17.61 -7.26
N ASP A 36 -18.63 -17.05 -6.34
CA ASP A 36 -18.55 -17.50 -4.94
C ASP A 36 -19.85 -17.24 -4.15
N CYS A 37 -20.57 -16.13 -4.43
CA CYS A 37 -21.87 -15.83 -3.83
C CYS A 37 -22.90 -16.95 -4.10
N SER A 38 -22.89 -17.50 -5.32
CA SER A 38 -23.80 -18.58 -5.72
C SER A 38 -23.55 -19.89 -4.96
N VAL A 39 -22.28 -20.18 -4.67
CA VAL A 39 -21.86 -21.38 -3.92
C VAL A 39 -22.14 -21.22 -2.42
N LYS A 40 -21.97 -20.01 -1.88
CA LYS A 40 -22.17 -19.71 -0.46
C LYS A 40 -23.63 -19.45 -0.07
N GLY A 41 -24.56 -19.48 -1.03
CA GLY A 41 -25.99 -19.26 -0.78
C GLY A 41 -26.32 -17.86 -0.27
N ILE A 42 -25.51 -16.85 -0.60
CA ILE A 42 -25.71 -15.47 -0.16
C ILE A 42 -26.81 -14.83 -1.03
N PRO A 43 -27.83 -14.18 -0.45
CA PRO A 43 -28.89 -13.54 -1.22
C PRO A 43 -28.32 -12.47 -2.15
N ALA A 44 -28.88 -12.37 -3.37
CA ALA A 44 -28.37 -11.51 -4.44
C ALA A 44 -28.24 -10.03 -4.03
N GLU A 45 -29.08 -9.57 -3.10
CA GLU A 45 -29.04 -8.21 -2.54
C GLU A 45 -27.76 -7.89 -1.77
N ASN A 46 -27.12 -8.89 -1.16
CA ASN A 46 -25.89 -8.74 -0.38
C ASN A 46 -24.62 -9.14 -1.15
N CYS A 47 -24.74 -9.52 -2.43
CA CYS A 47 -23.58 -9.87 -3.27
C CYS A 47 -22.91 -8.61 -3.86
N SER A 48 -22.58 -7.64 -3.00
CA SER A 48 -21.80 -6.48 -3.40
C SER A 48 -20.35 -6.59 -2.90
N LEU A 49 -19.40 -6.51 -3.83
CA LEU A 49 -17.97 -6.64 -3.50
C LEU A 49 -17.52 -5.55 -2.51
N LEU A 50 -18.05 -4.33 -2.65
CA LEU A 50 -17.69 -3.22 -1.76
C LEU A 50 -18.15 -3.42 -0.31
N GLN A 51 -19.35 -3.97 -0.08
CA GLN A 51 -19.79 -4.28 1.28
C GLN A 51 -18.94 -5.41 1.88
N LYS A 52 -18.56 -6.41 1.07
CA LYS A 52 -17.66 -7.47 1.53
C LYS A 52 -16.32 -6.92 1.98
N VAL A 53 -15.69 -6.07 1.16
CA VAL A 53 -14.42 -5.41 1.50
C VAL A 53 -14.57 -4.54 2.74
N ALA A 54 -15.65 -3.75 2.85
CA ALA A 54 -15.89 -2.93 4.04
C ALA A 54 -16.05 -3.78 5.31
N GLY A 55 -16.78 -4.90 5.23
CA GLY A 55 -16.94 -5.84 6.33
C GLY A 55 -15.63 -6.53 6.72
N ASP A 56 -14.81 -6.90 5.74
CA ASP A 56 -13.51 -7.55 5.97
C ASP A 56 -12.50 -6.58 6.61
N ILE A 57 -12.54 -5.29 6.25
CA ILE A 57 -11.74 -4.24 6.91
C ILE A 57 -12.22 -4.02 8.35
N GLY A 58 -13.54 -3.93 8.57
CA GLY A 58 -14.11 -3.69 9.90
C GLY A 58 -13.87 -4.84 10.90
N ASN A 59 -13.82 -6.08 10.40
CA ASN A 59 -13.56 -7.27 11.21
C ASN A 59 -12.09 -7.72 11.17
N ALA A 60 -11.19 -6.90 10.61
CA ALA A 60 -9.78 -7.26 10.52
C ALA A 60 -9.18 -7.53 11.91
N ASN A 61 -8.35 -8.56 12.01
CA ASN A 61 -7.74 -8.93 13.28
C ASN A 61 -6.64 -7.93 13.67
N TYR A 62 -6.94 -7.09 14.66
CA TYR A 62 -6.03 -6.06 15.20
C TYR A 62 -4.69 -6.61 15.70
N PHE A 63 -4.61 -7.89 16.09
CA PHE A 63 -3.35 -8.53 16.47
C PHE A 63 -2.33 -8.53 15.32
N TRP A 64 -2.79 -8.93 14.12
CA TRP A 64 -1.93 -8.96 12.94
C TRP A 64 -1.57 -7.55 12.47
N VAL A 65 -2.48 -6.58 12.63
CA VAL A 65 -2.18 -5.18 12.33
C VAL A 65 -1.02 -4.67 13.19
N ILE A 66 -1.04 -4.94 14.49
CA ILE A 66 0.06 -4.54 15.40
C ILE A 66 1.38 -5.24 15.01
N ILE A 67 1.35 -6.53 14.68
CA ILE A 67 2.55 -7.25 14.22
C ILE A 67 3.13 -6.59 12.97
N THR A 68 2.31 -6.29 11.96
CA THR A 68 2.78 -5.64 10.74
C THR A 68 3.36 -4.24 11.01
N MET A 69 2.77 -3.49 11.96
CA MET A 69 3.28 -2.19 12.39
C MET A 69 4.66 -2.31 13.04
N VAL A 70 4.87 -3.30 13.92
CA VAL A 70 6.17 -3.56 14.55
C VAL A 70 7.22 -3.98 13.50
N LEU A 71 6.87 -4.87 12.59
CA LEU A 71 7.75 -5.28 11.49
C LEU A 71 8.11 -4.11 10.57
N PHE A 72 7.16 -3.21 10.31
CA PHE A 72 7.42 -1.99 9.55
C PHE A 72 8.43 -1.08 10.26
N MET A 73 8.26 -0.83 11.56
CA MET A 73 9.22 -0.06 12.36
C MET A 73 10.62 -0.70 12.35
N MET A 74 10.68 -2.03 12.49
CA MET A 74 11.94 -2.78 12.43
C MET A 74 12.63 -2.63 11.07
N THR A 75 11.86 -2.64 9.98
CA THR A 75 12.39 -2.42 8.63
C THR A 75 13.01 -1.03 8.50
N ASN A 76 12.40 0.00 9.09
CA ASN A 76 12.97 1.35 9.10
C ASN A 76 14.23 1.46 9.96
N ILE A 77 14.32 0.72 11.06
CA ILE A 77 15.57 0.59 11.85
C ILE A 77 16.69 0.00 11.00
N LEU A 78 16.43 -1.10 10.29
CA LEU A 78 17.43 -1.74 9.43
C LEU A 78 17.89 -0.81 8.30
N ARG A 79 16.98 -0.03 7.70
CA ARG A 79 17.33 1.01 6.73
C ARG A 79 18.23 2.06 7.36
N ALA A 80 17.88 2.59 8.53
CA ALA A 80 18.68 3.59 9.23
C ALA A 80 20.10 3.08 9.57
N LEU A 81 20.24 1.82 10.01
CA LEU A 81 21.54 1.20 10.26
C LEU A 81 22.37 1.03 8.97
N ARG A 82 21.74 0.60 7.87
CA ARG A 82 22.39 0.52 6.55
C ARG A 82 22.97 1.87 6.14
N TRP A 83 22.18 2.93 6.22
CA TRP A 83 22.64 4.28 5.89
C TRP A 83 23.75 4.74 6.85
N LYS A 84 23.64 4.43 8.14
CA LYS A 84 24.68 4.75 9.14
C LYS A 84 26.03 4.12 8.76
N MET A 85 26.04 2.85 8.35
CA MET A 85 27.26 2.17 7.90
C MET A 85 27.86 2.84 6.65
N MET A 86 27.02 3.24 5.70
CA MET A 86 27.46 3.98 4.50
C MET A 86 28.06 5.36 4.86
N PHE A 87 27.44 6.11 5.77
CA PHE A 87 27.94 7.41 6.21
C PHE A 87 29.27 7.31 6.97
N ILE A 88 29.44 6.27 7.79
CA ILE A 88 30.70 6.03 8.51
C ILE A 88 31.83 5.76 7.52
N ALA A 89 31.58 5.01 6.44
CA ALA A 89 32.58 4.72 5.42
C ALA A 89 33.12 5.98 4.70
N ILE A 90 32.32 7.05 4.62
CA ILE A 90 32.72 8.35 4.04
C ILE A 90 33.20 9.37 5.08
N GLY A 91 33.41 8.94 6.34
CA GLY A 91 33.94 9.78 7.43
C GLY A 91 32.91 10.62 8.18
N TYR A 92 31.61 10.46 7.90
CA TYR A 92 30.54 11.19 8.59
C TYR A 92 29.88 10.34 9.68
N LYS A 93 29.68 10.90 10.88
CA LYS A 93 29.06 10.21 12.04
C LYS A 93 27.68 10.79 12.37
N PRO A 94 26.62 10.47 11.59
CA PRO A 94 25.26 10.93 11.87
C PRO A 94 24.69 10.30 13.13
N LYS A 95 23.89 11.08 13.88
CA LYS A 95 23.07 10.55 14.98
C LYS A 95 22.01 9.58 14.42
N PHE A 96 21.86 8.42 15.06
CA PHE A 96 20.93 7.37 14.61
C PHE A 96 19.48 7.86 14.49
N ILE A 97 19.01 8.70 15.43
CA ILE A 97 17.65 9.25 15.39
C ILE A 97 17.37 10.07 14.13
N ASN A 98 18.37 10.79 13.61
CA ASN A 98 18.23 11.61 12.41
C ASN A 98 18.14 10.75 11.14
N LEU A 99 18.72 9.55 11.18
CA LEU A 99 18.63 8.57 10.10
C LEU A 99 17.32 7.80 10.15
N PHE A 100 16.81 7.47 11.34
CA PHE A 100 15.57 6.72 11.53
C PHE A 100 14.31 7.54 11.22
N VAL A 101 14.27 8.83 11.57
CA VAL A 101 13.10 9.69 11.31
C VAL A 101 12.99 10.10 9.84
N ARG A 102 14.13 10.17 9.12
CA ARG A 102 14.19 10.59 7.71
C ARG A 102 14.09 9.41 6.72
N SER A 103 14.23 8.17 7.20
CA SER A 103 14.12 6.92 6.42
C SER A 103 12.70 6.42 6.34
#